data_AF-A0A382E857-F1
#
_entry.id   AF-A0A382E857-F1
#
_cell.length_a   1.000
_cell.length_b   1.000
_cell.length_c   1.000
_cell.angle_alpha   90.00
_cell.angle_beta   90.00
_cell.angle_gamma   90.00
#
_symmetry.space_group_name_H-M   'P 1'
#
loop_
_entity.id
_entity.type
_entity.pdbx_description
1 polymer ?
#
loop_
_entity_poly.entity_id
_entity_poly.type
_entity_poly.pdbx_seq_one_letter_code
_entity_poly.pdbx_strand_id
1 'polypeptide(L)'
;MILVTTFQLFLIIFIVTYLSVNMIYLIRIYPVKEELVAYPYISVCVPARNEERDIKNCVESLLSQDYPNFEVIVVDDNSNDN
;
A
#
# COMPACT_ATOMS: atom_id res chain seq x y z
N MET A 1 37.17 10.25 16.56
CA MET A 1 36.65 9.41 15.46
C MET A 1 35.90 8.20 15.99
N ILE A 2 36.53 7.33 16.81
CA ILE A 2 35.90 6.12 17.37
C ILE A 2 34.59 6.39 18.14
N LEU A 3 34.57 7.38 19.03
CA LEU A 3 33.36 7.74 19.81
C LEU A 3 32.18 8.20 18.92
N VAL A 4 32.50 8.96 17.87
CA VAL A 4 31.49 9.46 16.93
C VAL A 4 30.94 8.30 16.10
N THR A 5 31.80 7.40 15.64
CA THR A 5 31.37 6.22 14.87
C THR A 5 30.56 5.23 15.71
N THR A 6 30.90 5.03 16.99
CA THR A 6 30.11 4.15 17.86
C THR A 6 28.74 4.75 18.16
N PHE A 7 28.67 6.04 18.47
CA PHE A 7 27.41 6.74 18.67
C PHE A 7 26.51 6.69 17.42
N GLN A 8 27.09 6.92 16.23
CA GLN A 8 26.38 6.83 14.97
C GLN A 8 25.81 5.42 14.72
N LEU A 9 26.55 4.36 15.05
CA LEU A 9 26.06 2.98 14.92
C LEU A 9 24.86 2.72 15.84
N PHE A 10 24.90 3.19 17.09
CA PHE A 10 23.75 3.07 18.01
C PHE A 10 22.51 3.81 17.50
N LEU A 11 22.70 5.02 16.96
CA LEU A 11 21.61 5.80 16.37
C LEU A 11 20.97 5.05 15.18
N ILE A 12 21.80 4.49 14.29
CA ILE A 12 21.31 3.71 13.15
C ILE A 12 20.52 2.49 13.62
N ILE A 13 21.04 1.73 14.59
CA ILE A 13 20.36 0.55 15.14
C ILE A 13 19.01 0.96 15.76
N PHE A 14 18.96 2.06 16.50
CA PHE A 14 17.73 2.59 17.09
C PHE A 14 16.70 2.97 16.01
N ILE A 15 17.12 3.71 14.98
CA ILE A 15 16.25 4.12 13.87
C ILE A 15 15.73 2.90 13.11
N VAL A 16 16.60 1.94 12.77
CA VAL A 16 16.20 0.71 12.07
C VAL A 16 15.20 -0.10 12.90
N THR A 17 15.43 -0.22 14.21
CA THR A 17 14.52 -0.91 15.13
C THR A 17 13.17 -0.21 15.17
N TYR A 18 13.16 1.12 15.30
CA TYR A 18 11.94 1.92 15.30
C TYR A 18 11.14 1.75 14.01
N LEU A 19 11.80 1.87 12.84
CA LEU A 19 11.16 1.72 11.54
C LEU A 19 10.62 0.29 11.32
N SER A 20 11.36 -0.73 11.76
CA SER A 20 10.96 -2.13 11.65
C SER A 20 9.71 -2.42 12.50
N VAL A 21 9.68 -1.89 13.73
CA VAL A 21 8.50 -1.97 14.60
C VAL A 21 7.32 -1.23 13.99
N ASN A 22 7.52 -0.03 13.47
CA ASN A 22 6.47 0.74 12.79
C ASN A 22 5.89 -0.02 11.58
N MET A 23 6.74 -0.64 10.77
CA MET A 23 6.33 -1.48 9.63
C MET A 23 5.48 -2.67 10.07
N ILE A 24 5.84 -3.35 11.18
CA ILE A 24 5.05 -4.44 11.75
C ILE A 24 3.66 -3.95 12.19
N TYR A 25 3.57 -2.74 12.75
CA TYR A 25 2.28 -2.16 13.16
C TYR A 25 1.42 -1.73 11.97
N LEU A 26 2.01 -1.24 10.87
CA LEU A 26 1.27 -0.86 9.67
C LEU A 26 0.72 -2.09 8.91
N ILE A 27 1.44 -3.21 8.93
CA ILE A 27 1.04 -4.45 8.23
C ILE A 27 -0.06 -5.21 8.96
N ARG A 28 -0.39 -4.84 10.22
CA ARG A 28 -1.35 -5.58 11.04
C ARG A 28 -2.80 -5.28 10.66
N ILE A 29 -3.18 -5.64 9.44
CA ILE A 29 -4.57 -5.86 9.06
C ILE A 29 -4.95 -7.20 9.68
N TYR A 30 -5.55 -7.16 10.86
CA TYR A 30 -6.21 -8.34 11.38
C TYR A 30 -7.36 -8.70 10.43
N PRO A 31 -7.39 -9.91 9.86
CA PRO A 31 -8.53 -10.31 9.06
C PRO A 31 -9.76 -10.22 9.95
N VAL A 32 -10.74 -9.43 9.50
CA VAL A 32 -12.05 -9.38 10.15
C VAL A 32 -12.60 -10.80 10.03
N LYS A 33 -12.78 -11.45 11.18
CA LYS A 33 -13.16 -12.87 11.25
C LYS A 33 -14.64 -13.10 10.96
N GLU A 34 -15.41 -12.02 10.86
CA GLU A 34 -16.82 -12.07 10.54
C GLU A 34 -17.01 -12.26 9.04
N GLU A 35 -17.72 -13.31 8.66
CA GLU A 35 -18.26 -13.41 7.32
C GLU A 35 -19.20 -12.23 7.08
N LEU A 36 -19.06 -11.61 5.90
CA LEU A 36 -19.97 -10.55 5.50
C LEU A 36 -21.37 -11.13 5.35
N VAL A 37 -22.35 -10.50 6.02
CA VAL A 37 -23.77 -10.85 5.89
C VAL A 37 -24.27 -10.62 4.44
N ALA A 38 -23.65 -9.68 3.72
CA ALA A 38 -23.88 -9.41 2.32
C ALA A 38 -22.65 -8.75 1.68
N TYR A 39 -22.54 -8.84 0.35
CA TYR A 39 -21.52 -8.15 -0.45
C TYR A 39 -22.09 -6.84 -1.02
N PRO A 40 -21.97 -5.68 -0.32
CA PRO A 40 -22.40 -4.40 -0.87
C PRO A 40 -21.67 -4.09 -2.19
N TYR A 41 -22.32 -3.31 -3.05
CA TYR A 41 -21.65 -2.83 -4.26
C TYR A 41 -20.57 -1.81 -3.89
N ILE A 42 -19.35 -2.01 -4.37
CA ILE A 42 -18.19 -1.15 -4.09
C ILE A 42 -17.70 -0.51 -5.40
N SER A 43 -17.38 0.78 -5.37
CA SER A 43 -16.65 1.44 -6.45
C SER A 43 -15.23 1.73 -5.98
N VAL A 44 -14.24 1.14 -6.66
CA VAL A 44 -12.82 1.39 -6.40
C VAL A 44 -12.34 2.50 -7.34
N CYS A 45 -12.17 3.71 -6.81
CA CYS A 45 -11.69 4.87 -7.58
C CYS A 45 -10.17 4.97 -7.52
N VAL A 46 -9.51 4.87 -8.68
CA VAL A 46 -8.06 4.95 -8.84
C VAL A 46 -7.69 6.26 -9.54
N PRO A 47 -7.19 7.28 -8.81
CA PRO A 47 -6.57 8.42 -9.47
C PRO A 47 -5.22 7.99 -10.05
N ALA A 48 -5.01 8.22 -11.33
CA ALA A 48 -3.78 7.89 -12.05
C ALA A 48 -3.17 9.16 -12.62
N ARG A 49 -1.93 9.48 -12.23
CA ARG A 49 -1.15 10.57 -12.82
C ARG A 49 0.26 10.12 -13.10
N ASN A 50 0.60 10.03 -14.37
CA ASN A 50 1.88 9.51 -14.82
C ASN A 50 2.19 8.08 -14.35
N GLU A 51 1.21 7.18 -14.51
CA GLU A 51 1.25 5.81 -14.02
C GLU A 51 1.36 4.76 -15.14
N GLU A 52 1.82 5.12 -16.35
CA GLU A 52 1.93 4.22 -17.54
C GLU A 52 2.46 2.82 -17.19
N ARG A 53 3.51 2.78 -16.38
CA ARG A 53 4.23 1.55 -16.03
C ARG A 53 3.47 0.66 -15.05
N ASP A 54 2.66 1.26 -14.18
CA ASP A 54 2.15 0.63 -12.97
C ASP A 54 0.62 0.43 -13.02
N ILE A 55 -0.09 1.24 -13.83
CA ILE A 55 -1.55 1.24 -13.90
C ILE A 55 -2.12 -0.10 -14.37
N LYS A 56 -1.46 -0.77 -15.31
CA LYS A 56 -1.88 -2.11 -15.77
C LYS A 56 -1.86 -3.12 -14.63
N ASN A 57 -0.74 -3.22 -13.92
CA ASN A 57 -0.58 -4.17 -12.81
C ASN A 57 -1.55 -3.83 -11.66
N CYS A 58 -1.77 -2.53 -11.40
CA CYS A 58 -2.75 -2.07 -10.42
C CYS A 58 -4.17 -2.56 -10.77
N VAL A 59 -4.63 -2.32 -11.99
CA VAL A 59 -5.97 -2.73 -12.44
C VAL A 59 -6.10 -4.26 -12.47
N GLU A 60 -5.11 -5.00 -12.97
CA GLU A 60 -5.12 -6.47 -12.95
C GLU A 60 -5.18 -7.01 -11.52
N SER A 61 -4.47 -6.40 -10.58
CA SER A 61 -4.54 -6.74 -9.15
C SER A 61 -5.92 -6.47 -8.55
N LEU A 62 -6.56 -5.35 -8.91
CA LEU A 62 -7.91 -5.02 -8.43
C LEU A 62 -8.96 -5.97 -9.03
N LEU A 63 -8.83 -6.34 -10.31
CA LEU A 63 -9.77 -7.26 -10.96
C LEU A 63 -9.61 -8.72 -10.51
N SER A 64 -8.49 -9.07 -9.88
CA SER A 64 -8.25 -10.42 -9.33
C SER A 64 -8.73 -10.63 -7.90
N GLN A 65 -9.37 -9.64 -7.29
CA GLN A 65 -9.98 -9.79 -5.95
C GLN A 65 -11.10 -10.83 -5.97
N ASP A 66 -11.26 -11.56 -4.87
CA ASP A 66 -12.33 -12.55 -4.66
C ASP A 66 -13.67 -11.92 -4.22
N TYR A 67 -13.72 -10.59 -4.12
CA TYR A 67 -14.93 -9.83 -3.83
C TYR A 67 -15.86 -9.77 -5.06
N PRO A 68 -17.12 -10.22 -4.98
CA PRO A 68 -17.93 -10.47 -6.17
C PRO A 68 -18.66 -9.24 -6.75
N ASN A 69 -18.76 -8.13 -6.01
CA ASN A 69 -19.71 -7.07 -6.31
C ASN A 69 -19.07 -5.67 -6.33
N PHE A 70 -18.23 -5.40 -7.33
CA PHE A 70 -17.54 -4.11 -7.42
C PHE A 70 -17.22 -3.69 -8.85
N GLU A 71 -16.87 -2.41 -9.00
CA GLU A 71 -16.29 -1.83 -10.20
C GLU A 71 -14.95 -1.15 -9.90
N VAL A 72 -14.15 -0.94 -10.95
CA VAL A 72 -12.91 -0.17 -10.88
C VAL A 72 -13.06 1.04 -11.81
N ILE A 73 -12.95 2.24 -11.25
CA ILE A 73 -13.00 3.52 -11.97
C ILE A 73 -11.60 4.12 -11.95
N VAL A 74 -10.93 4.12 -13.09
CA VAL A 74 -9.64 4.79 -13.25
C VAL A 74 -9.88 6.20 -13.76
N VAL A 75 -9.31 7.20 -13.09
CA VAL A 75 -9.42 8.61 -13.45
C VAL A 75 -8.03 9.13 -13.76
N ASP A 76 -7.80 9.52 -15.03
CA ASP A 76 -6.59 10.22 -15.42
C ASP A 76 -6.61 11.66 -14.86
N ASP A 77 -5.63 11.99 -14.00
CA ASP A 77 -5.45 13.31 -13.40
C ASP A 77 -4.44 14.15 -14.21
N ASN A 78 -4.77 14.33 -15.50
CA ASN A 78 -4.00 15.11 -16.46
C ASN A 78 -2.55 14.63 -16.58
N SER A 79 -2.39 13.36 -16.97
CA SER A 79 -1.09 12.76 -17.23
C SER A 79 -0.42 13.37 -18.47
N ASN A 80 0.91 13.29 -18.49
CA ASN A 80 1.74 13.68 -19.64
C ASN A 80 2.50 12.48 -20.24
N ASP A 81 2.34 11.28 -19.68
CA ASP A 81 2.78 9.99 -20.24
C ASP A 81 1.59 9.27 -20.93
N ASN A 82 1.80 8.04 -21.43
CA ASN A 82 0.79 7.30 -22.21
C ASN A 82 0.17 6.12 -21.48
#